data_AF-A0A349BC98-F1
#
_entry.id   AF-A0A349BC98-F1
#
_cell.length_a   1.000
_cell.length_b   1.000
_cell.length_c   1.000
_cell.angle_alpha   90.00
_cell.angle_beta   90.00
_cell.angle_gamma   90.00
#
_symmetry.space_group_name_H-M   'P 1'
#
loop_
_entity.id
_entity.type
_entity.pdbx_description
1 polymer ?
#
loop_
_entity_poly.entity_id
_entity_poly.type
_entity_poly.pdbx_seq_one_letter_code
_entity_poly.pdbx_strand_id
1 'polypeptide(L)'
;DLDQALAIEPVPGGHVVWYAIADVAAFVAPGDPIDVESRRRGVTLYSPDGRAPLHPPALSEDLASLLPGRDRPAVLWRLRLDPDGQLVEVTVGRAMVRSRVQLSYEEAQARIDAGDDELAPLAVVGAQRSAIERDRGGVSLPVPEQEAVRDGDGYRLVYRAQLPVEGWNAQLSLLCGMAAADLMLAGGWGLLRTLPPADEESLAALRRHAVALGVPWPDGARYAQVIHDVDPSDPAAAAFLIQATRLFRGADHVPLRPGSATPDDVLVHAAIAAPYAHVTAPLRRLGDRFATECVLATVHGQDPPAWARDALDELPALLRASMARAGELDRAVVDHLEALVLSSHVGERFPAVVVDQRRDAAVVQLRAPAVVATVPGEHPLGAEVEVEVVWADPVARTLELAVRSSR
;
A
#
# COMPACT_ATOMS: atom_id res chain seq x y z
N ASP A 1 7.65 7.36 -12.43
CA ASP A 1 6.50 6.87 -13.22
C ASP A 1 5.22 7.42 -12.60
N LEU A 2 4.25 7.82 -13.43
CA LEU A 2 2.93 8.30 -12.98
C LEU A 2 1.86 7.39 -13.58
N ASP A 3 1.41 6.42 -12.80
CA ASP A 3 0.34 5.48 -13.20
C ASP A 3 -1.03 6.14 -13.31
N GLN A 4 -1.28 7.16 -12.48
CA GLN A 4 -2.61 7.66 -12.16
C GLN A 4 -2.69 9.16 -12.40
N ALA A 5 -3.84 9.61 -12.91
CA ALA A 5 -4.25 11.00 -12.88
C ALA A 5 -5.74 11.07 -12.52
N LEU A 6 -6.14 12.09 -11.78
CA LEU A 6 -7.51 12.23 -11.30
C LEU A 6 -8.08 13.62 -11.59
N ALA A 7 -9.40 13.68 -11.74
CA ALA A 7 -10.20 14.90 -11.65
C ALA A 7 -11.53 14.55 -10.98
N ILE A 8 -12.06 15.46 -10.15
CA ILE A 8 -13.31 15.24 -9.44
C ILE A 8 -14.23 16.42 -9.72
N GLU A 9 -15.40 16.13 -10.27
CA GLU A 9 -16.39 17.13 -10.66
C GLU A 9 -17.60 17.05 -9.73
N PRO A 10 -17.93 18.12 -8.99
CA PRO A 10 -19.21 18.22 -8.30
C PRO A 10 -20.35 18.23 -9.33
N VAL A 11 -21.39 17.44 -9.10
CA VAL A 11 -22.59 17.39 -9.95
C VAL A 11 -23.85 17.44 -9.09
N PRO A 12 -25.02 17.81 -9.65
CA PRO A 12 -26.27 17.70 -8.91
C PRO A 12 -26.46 16.28 -8.38
N GLY A 13 -26.53 16.12 -7.06
CA GLY A 13 -26.72 14.83 -6.41
C GLY A 13 -25.44 14.01 -6.18
N GLY A 14 -24.25 14.62 -6.19
CA GLY A 14 -23.01 13.97 -5.74
C GLY A 14 -21.77 14.43 -6.48
N HIS A 15 -20.90 13.48 -6.85
CA HIS A 15 -19.64 13.75 -7.54
C HIS A 15 -19.41 12.78 -8.69
N VAL A 16 -18.61 13.18 -9.67
CA VAL A 16 -18.03 12.29 -10.68
C VAL A 16 -16.52 12.28 -10.49
N VAL A 17 -15.97 11.11 -10.22
CA VAL A 17 -14.51 10.90 -10.20
C VAL A 17 -14.08 10.38 -11.56
N TRP A 18 -13.25 11.16 -12.23
CA TRP A 18 -12.52 10.76 -13.43
C TRP A 18 -11.15 10.26 -12.99
N TYR A 19 -10.89 8.98 -13.19
CA TYR A 19 -9.65 8.32 -12.76
C TYR A 19 -8.98 7.66 -13.95
N ALA A 20 -7.90 8.26 -14.42
CA ALA A 20 -7.13 7.80 -15.57
C ALA A 20 -5.97 6.92 -15.09
N ILE A 21 -5.88 5.71 -15.64
CA ILE A 21 -4.80 4.77 -15.40
C ILE A 21 -3.99 4.57 -16.68
N ALA A 22 -2.66 4.64 -16.62
CA ALA A 22 -1.78 4.43 -17.77
C ALA A 22 -2.10 3.10 -18.52
N ASP A 23 -2.32 3.16 -19.83
CA ASP A 23 -2.65 1.96 -20.61
C ASP A 23 -1.38 1.29 -21.16
N VAL A 24 -0.81 0.36 -20.39
CA VAL A 24 0.40 -0.39 -20.79
C VAL A 24 0.15 -1.26 -22.02
N ALA A 25 -1.07 -1.77 -22.21
CA ALA A 25 -1.41 -2.60 -23.36
C ALA A 25 -1.37 -1.83 -24.70
N ALA A 26 -1.42 -0.49 -24.66
CA ALA A 26 -1.18 0.34 -25.83
C ALA A 26 0.27 0.31 -26.35
N PHE A 27 1.22 -0.15 -25.52
CA PHE A 27 2.65 -0.13 -25.84
C PHE A 27 3.32 -1.50 -25.84
N VAL A 28 2.76 -2.47 -25.13
CA VAL A 28 3.38 -3.79 -24.94
C VAL A 28 2.47 -4.85 -25.54
N ALA A 29 2.92 -5.47 -26.63
CA ALA A 29 2.20 -6.60 -27.22
C ALA A 29 2.53 -7.92 -26.49
N PRO A 30 1.64 -8.91 -26.53
CA PRO A 30 1.92 -10.24 -25.96
C PRO A 30 3.11 -10.90 -26.65
N GLY A 31 4.04 -11.45 -25.88
CA GLY A 31 5.24 -12.12 -26.40
C GLY A 31 6.37 -11.18 -26.84
N ASP A 32 6.17 -9.86 -26.81
CA ASP A 32 7.27 -8.90 -27.04
C ASP A 32 8.35 -9.03 -25.96
N PRO A 33 9.60 -8.62 -26.25
CA PRO A 33 10.68 -8.66 -25.25
C PRO A 33 10.35 -7.93 -23.94
N ILE A 34 9.55 -6.85 -24.01
CA ILE A 34 9.10 -6.12 -22.82
C ILE A 34 8.10 -6.96 -22.01
N ASP A 35 7.16 -7.66 -22.67
CA ASP A 35 6.20 -8.56 -21.99
C ASP A 35 6.92 -9.71 -21.27
N VAL A 36 7.88 -10.34 -21.96
CA VAL A 36 8.69 -11.44 -21.40
C VAL A 36 9.47 -10.97 -20.18
N GLU A 37 10.15 -9.82 -20.27
CA GLU A 37 10.93 -9.29 -19.15
C GLU A 37 10.03 -8.78 -18.00
N SER A 38 8.88 -8.15 -18.29
CA SER A 38 7.95 -7.71 -17.25
C SER A 38 7.37 -8.89 -16.47
N ARG A 39 7.13 -10.03 -17.12
CA ARG A 39 6.70 -11.27 -16.47
C ARG A 39 7.79 -11.84 -15.55
N ARG A 40 9.07 -11.74 -15.94
CA ARG A 40 10.21 -12.14 -15.11
C ARG A 40 10.40 -11.25 -13.88
N ARG A 41 10.13 -9.95 -14.02
CA ARG A 41 10.26 -8.96 -12.93
C ARG A 41 9.07 -8.96 -11.98
N GLY A 42 7.85 -8.98 -12.51
CA GLY A 42 6.58 -8.97 -11.77
C GLY A 42 6.22 -7.63 -11.11
N VAL A 43 7.18 -6.96 -10.48
CA VAL A 43 7.01 -5.64 -9.85
C VAL A 43 8.25 -4.75 -10.05
N THR A 44 8.10 -3.44 -9.86
CA THR A 44 9.22 -2.52 -9.64
C THR A 44 9.80 -2.75 -8.25
N LEU A 45 11.14 -2.80 -8.13
CA LEU A 45 11.85 -2.85 -6.86
C LEU A 45 12.39 -1.47 -6.50
N TYR A 46 12.26 -1.06 -5.25
CA TYR A 46 12.68 0.27 -4.78
C TYR A 46 13.86 0.16 -3.80
N SER A 47 14.80 1.09 -3.92
CA SER A 47 15.84 1.35 -2.93
C SER A 47 15.86 2.85 -2.61
N PRO A 48 16.50 3.29 -1.51
CA PRO A 48 16.53 4.70 -1.13
C PRO A 48 17.23 5.59 -2.18
N ASP A 49 18.14 5.00 -2.94
CA ASP A 49 18.98 5.66 -3.95
C ASP A 49 18.57 5.34 -5.39
N GLY A 50 17.53 4.52 -5.60
CA GLY A 50 17.16 4.08 -6.94
C GLY A 50 15.93 3.18 -7.03
N ARG A 51 15.70 2.68 -8.24
CA ARG A 51 14.66 1.68 -8.51
C ARG A 51 15.08 0.77 -9.65
N ALA A 52 14.65 -0.48 -9.59
CA ALA A 52 14.67 -1.39 -10.72
C ALA A 52 13.24 -1.48 -11.29
N PRO A 53 12.88 -0.66 -12.30
CA PRO A 53 11.51 -0.55 -12.78
C PRO A 53 11.01 -1.82 -13.46
N LEU A 54 9.72 -2.11 -13.36
CA LEU A 54 9.07 -3.24 -14.04
C LEU A 54 9.23 -3.15 -15.57
N HIS A 55 9.13 -1.93 -16.11
CA HIS A 55 9.29 -1.62 -17.52
C HIS A 55 10.53 -0.74 -17.76
N PRO A 56 11.07 -0.68 -18.99
CA PRO A 56 12.17 0.24 -19.31
C PRO A 56 11.78 1.71 -19.02
N PRO A 57 12.68 2.56 -18.51
CA PRO A 57 12.38 3.97 -18.22
C PRO A 57 11.79 4.75 -19.39
N ALA A 58 12.23 4.47 -20.63
CA ALA A 58 11.65 5.09 -21.83
C ALA A 58 10.14 4.83 -21.97
N LEU A 59 9.64 3.73 -21.41
CA LEU A 59 8.21 3.41 -21.35
C LEU A 59 7.57 3.94 -20.06
N SER A 60 8.03 3.49 -18.89
CA SER A 60 7.37 3.78 -17.59
C SER A 60 7.52 5.22 -17.12
N GLU A 61 8.56 5.92 -17.52
CA GLU A 61 8.88 7.27 -17.03
C GLU A 61 8.65 8.34 -18.10
N ASP A 62 8.31 7.94 -19.32
CA ASP A 62 7.99 8.87 -20.41
C ASP A 62 6.73 8.47 -21.19
N LEU A 63 6.81 7.46 -22.07
CA LEU A 63 5.76 7.19 -23.07
C LEU A 63 4.41 6.82 -22.47
N ALA A 64 4.38 6.00 -21.42
CA ALA A 64 3.16 5.57 -20.75
C ALA A 64 2.85 6.37 -19.47
N SER A 65 3.84 7.08 -18.92
CA SER A 65 3.65 7.92 -17.74
C SER A 65 2.70 9.09 -18.04
N LEU A 66 1.72 9.32 -17.17
CA LEU A 66 0.72 10.39 -17.27
C LEU A 66 1.30 11.78 -16.92
N LEU A 67 2.41 12.15 -17.54
CA LEU A 67 3.11 13.42 -17.35
C LEU A 67 2.25 14.63 -17.77
N PRO A 68 2.42 15.79 -17.11
CA PRO A 68 1.64 16.98 -17.41
C PRO A 68 1.88 17.52 -18.83
N GLY A 69 0.84 18.04 -19.46
CA GLY A 69 0.88 18.69 -20.77
C GLY A 69 1.02 17.74 -21.97
N ARG A 70 1.02 16.43 -21.76
CA ARG A 70 1.19 15.42 -22.83
C ARG A 70 -0.06 14.56 -22.97
N ASP A 71 -0.44 14.26 -24.22
CA ASP A 71 -1.48 13.26 -24.47
C ASP A 71 -0.93 11.86 -24.27
N ARG A 72 -1.62 11.08 -23.46
CA ARG A 72 -1.25 9.72 -23.09
C ARG A 72 -2.45 8.77 -23.19
N PRO A 73 -2.29 7.55 -23.73
CA PRO A 73 -3.33 6.55 -23.69
C PRO A 73 -3.54 6.11 -22.24
N ALA A 74 -4.80 6.06 -21.83
CA ALA A 74 -5.20 5.67 -20.49
C ALA A 74 -6.48 4.84 -20.55
N VAL A 75 -6.63 3.95 -19.57
CA VAL A 75 -7.92 3.39 -19.22
C VAL A 75 -8.58 4.37 -18.25
N LEU A 76 -9.59 5.06 -18.76
CA LEU A 76 -10.31 6.09 -18.04
C LEU A 76 -11.54 5.50 -17.35
N TRP A 77 -11.58 5.64 -16.04
CA TRP A 77 -12.72 5.30 -15.20
C TRP A 77 -13.52 6.56 -14.93
N ARG A 78 -14.84 6.48 -15.14
CA ARG A 78 -15.82 7.46 -14.69
C ARG A 78 -16.65 6.80 -13.61
N LEU A 79 -16.48 7.26 -12.37
CA LEU A 79 -17.10 6.72 -11.18
C LEU A 79 -18.08 7.77 -10.64
N ARG A 80 -19.38 7.54 -10.82
CA ARG A 80 -20.40 8.46 -10.28
C ARG A 80 -20.72 8.07 -8.85
N LEU A 81 -20.63 9.07 -7.98
CA LEU A 81 -20.94 8.97 -6.56
C LEU A 81 -22.22 9.73 -6.25
N ASP A 82 -23.02 9.21 -5.33
CA ASP A 82 -24.17 9.92 -4.74
C ASP A 82 -23.71 10.97 -3.69
N PRO A 83 -24.63 11.70 -3.02
CA PRO A 83 -24.24 12.72 -2.04
C PRO A 83 -23.48 12.17 -0.83
N ASP A 84 -23.67 10.89 -0.50
CA ASP A 84 -23.04 10.21 0.63
C ASP A 84 -21.70 9.57 0.23
N GLY A 85 -21.32 9.67 -1.05
CA GLY A 85 -20.08 9.13 -1.60
C GLY A 85 -20.19 7.66 -2.02
N GLN A 86 -21.39 7.07 -2.07
CA GLN A 86 -21.59 5.70 -2.55
C GLN A 86 -21.46 5.63 -4.07
N LEU A 87 -20.85 4.56 -4.55
CA LEU A 87 -20.71 4.31 -5.99
C LEU A 87 -22.05 3.88 -6.57
N VAL A 88 -22.56 4.65 -7.53
CA VAL A 88 -23.86 4.39 -8.17
C VAL A 88 -23.76 4.07 -9.65
N GLU A 89 -22.63 4.37 -10.29
CA GLU A 89 -22.40 4.05 -11.70
C GLU A 89 -20.91 3.99 -12.00
N VAL A 90 -20.51 3.01 -12.82
CA VAL A 90 -19.16 2.83 -13.32
C VAL A 90 -19.20 2.81 -14.84
N THR A 91 -18.37 3.63 -15.47
CA THR A 91 -18.05 3.51 -16.88
C THR A 91 -16.54 3.44 -17.03
N VAL A 92 -16.04 2.56 -17.89
CA VAL A 92 -14.61 2.40 -18.14
C VAL A 92 -14.38 2.21 -19.63
N GLY A 93 -13.31 2.82 -20.13
CA GLY A 93 -12.93 2.69 -21.54
C GLY A 93 -11.57 3.30 -21.80
N ARG A 94 -11.00 3.01 -22.97
CA ARG A 94 -9.74 3.63 -23.40
C ARG A 94 -9.98 5.06 -23.87
N ALA A 95 -9.10 5.97 -23.46
CA ALA A 95 -9.14 7.36 -23.84
C ALA A 95 -7.72 7.93 -23.99
N MET A 96 -7.60 9.04 -24.72
CA MET A 96 -6.42 9.90 -24.63
C MET A 96 -6.65 10.92 -23.53
N VAL A 97 -5.74 10.98 -22.56
CA VAL A 97 -5.80 11.88 -21.40
C VAL A 97 -4.60 12.81 -21.42
N ARG A 98 -4.83 14.07 -21.05
CA ARG A 98 -3.77 15.07 -20.84
C ARG A 98 -3.82 15.53 -19.40
N SER A 99 -2.86 15.07 -18.58
CA SER A 99 -2.69 15.61 -17.24
C SER A 99 -2.36 17.10 -17.32
N ARG A 100 -2.95 17.93 -16.46
CA ARG A 100 -2.72 19.39 -16.46
C ARG A 100 -1.51 19.76 -15.60
N VAL A 101 -1.37 19.10 -14.46
CA VAL A 101 -0.37 19.40 -13.45
C VAL A 101 0.07 18.11 -12.77
N GLN A 102 1.33 18.07 -12.36
CA GLN A 102 1.85 17.07 -11.44
C GLN A 102 2.10 17.76 -10.11
N LEU A 103 1.59 17.18 -9.02
CA LEU A 103 1.75 17.71 -7.66
C LEU A 103 2.36 16.63 -6.78
N SER A 104 3.23 17.04 -5.85
CA SER A 104 3.54 16.22 -4.68
C SER A 104 2.34 16.20 -3.73
N TYR A 105 2.32 15.27 -2.77
CA TYR A 105 1.26 15.24 -1.76
C TYR A 105 1.33 16.48 -0.85
N GLU A 106 2.52 16.97 -0.53
CA GLU A 106 2.72 18.20 0.24
C GLU A 106 2.15 19.41 -0.50
N GLU A 107 2.39 19.52 -1.82
CA GLU A 107 1.83 20.58 -2.65
C GLU A 107 0.31 20.49 -2.75
N ALA A 108 -0.24 19.27 -2.91
CA ALA A 108 -1.68 19.05 -2.98
C ALA A 108 -2.36 19.38 -1.64
N GLN A 109 -1.79 18.94 -0.52
CA GLN A 109 -2.29 19.26 0.82
C GLN A 109 -2.29 20.77 1.05
N ALA A 110 -1.17 21.45 0.77
CA ALA A 110 -1.04 22.90 0.96
C ALA A 110 -2.07 23.69 0.12
N ARG A 111 -2.38 23.23 -1.10
CA ARG A 111 -3.42 23.84 -1.94
C ARG A 111 -4.82 23.62 -1.38
N ILE A 112 -5.14 22.41 -0.92
CA ILE A 112 -6.42 22.11 -0.28
C ILE A 112 -6.60 22.97 0.97
N ASP A 113 -5.58 23.08 1.81
CA ASP A 113 -5.60 23.89 3.03
C ASP A 113 -5.75 25.39 2.73
N ALA A 114 -5.25 25.84 1.57
CA ALA A 114 -5.43 27.21 1.07
C ALA A 114 -6.79 27.47 0.40
N GLY A 115 -7.66 26.45 0.30
CA GLY A 115 -9.00 26.57 -0.30
C GLY A 115 -9.01 26.49 -1.83
N ASP A 116 -8.12 25.70 -2.43
CA ASP A 116 -8.13 25.43 -3.88
C ASP A 116 -9.41 24.67 -4.29
N ASP A 117 -10.30 25.35 -5.03
CA ASP A 117 -11.58 24.81 -5.51
C ASP A 117 -11.42 23.57 -6.42
N GLU A 118 -10.29 23.42 -7.13
CA GLU A 118 -10.05 22.27 -8.03
C GLU A 118 -9.73 20.99 -7.23
N LEU A 119 -9.07 21.13 -6.07
CA LEU A 119 -8.68 20.00 -5.22
C LEU A 119 -9.60 19.79 -4.01
N ALA A 120 -10.39 20.79 -3.62
CA ALA A 120 -11.33 20.67 -2.51
C ALA A 120 -12.26 19.42 -2.60
N PRO A 121 -12.78 19.02 -3.78
CA PRO A 121 -13.59 17.81 -3.88
C PRO A 121 -12.86 16.51 -3.50
N LEU A 122 -11.52 16.45 -3.59
CA LEU A 122 -10.74 15.28 -3.15
C LEU A 122 -10.86 15.06 -1.65
N ALA A 123 -10.80 16.14 -0.86
CA ALA A 123 -10.97 16.07 0.58
C ALA A 123 -12.39 15.60 0.96
N VAL A 124 -13.40 16.15 0.29
CA VAL A 124 -14.81 15.80 0.52
C VAL A 124 -15.07 14.33 0.20
N VAL A 125 -14.74 13.90 -1.02
CA VAL A 125 -14.95 12.51 -1.46
C VAL A 125 -14.09 11.56 -0.63
N GLY A 126 -12.82 11.89 -0.39
CA GLY A 126 -11.92 11.09 0.43
C GLY A 126 -12.48 10.82 1.83
N ALA A 127 -12.96 11.86 2.51
CA ALA A 127 -13.55 11.73 3.85
C ALA A 127 -14.82 10.86 3.85
N GLN A 128 -15.71 11.04 2.85
CA GLN A 128 -16.91 10.22 2.68
C GLN A 128 -16.54 8.75 2.46
N ARG A 129 -15.56 8.47 1.58
CA ARG A 129 -15.10 7.11 1.31
C ARG A 129 -14.44 6.46 2.52
N SER A 130 -13.67 7.21 3.31
CA SER A 130 -13.14 6.72 4.60
C SER A 130 -14.24 6.38 5.60
N ALA A 131 -15.32 7.16 5.68
CA ALA A 131 -16.46 6.81 6.52
C ALA A 131 -17.15 5.52 6.04
N ILE A 132 -17.34 5.37 4.73
CA ILE A 132 -17.91 4.15 4.13
C ILE A 132 -17.01 2.92 4.38
N GLU A 133 -15.69 3.07 4.31
CA GLU A 133 -14.74 2.01 4.69
C GLU A 133 -14.93 1.58 6.15
N ARG A 134 -15.02 2.55 7.07
CA ARG A 134 -15.24 2.28 8.50
C ARG A 134 -16.54 1.52 8.73
N ASP A 135 -17.64 1.95 8.11
CA ASP A 135 -18.95 1.30 8.24
C ASP A 135 -18.94 -0.12 7.68
N ARG A 136 -18.26 -0.33 6.54
CA ARG A 136 -18.03 -1.66 5.95
C ARG A 136 -17.17 -2.56 6.84
N GLY A 137 -16.38 -1.98 7.76
CA GLY A 137 -15.41 -2.69 8.60
C GLY A 137 -14.06 -2.90 7.94
N GLY A 138 -13.76 -2.12 6.90
CA GLY A 138 -12.43 -2.05 6.29
C GLY A 138 -11.44 -1.29 7.18
N VAL A 139 -10.16 -1.46 6.87
CA VAL A 139 -9.02 -1.01 7.65
C VAL A 139 -7.91 -0.52 6.73
N SER A 140 -7.68 0.79 6.76
CA SER A 140 -6.45 1.42 6.31
C SER A 140 -5.58 1.70 7.54
N LEU A 141 -4.44 1.00 7.67
CA LEU A 141 -3.54 1.20 8.83
C LEU A 141 -2.73 2.49 8.65
N PRO A 142 -2.84 3.49 9.55
CA PRO A 142 -2.02 4.69 9.50
C PRO A 142 -0.64 4.45 10.14
N VAL A 143 0.08 3.41 9.72
CA VAL A 143 1.40 3.10 10.28
C VAL A 143 2.38 4.22 9.89
N PRO A 144 3.10 4.83 10.85
CA PRO A 144 4.18 5.75 10.51
C PRO A 144 5.21 5.09 9.60
N GLU A 145 5.57 5.76 8.52
CA GLU A 145 6.56 5.27 7.57
C GLU A 145 7.97 5.56 8.08
N GLN A 146 8.88 4.61 7.91
CA GLN A 146 10.31 4.82 8.11
C GLN A 146 10.89 5.35 6.80
N GLU A 147 11.32 6.60 6.79
CA GLU A 147 11.87 7.26 5.60
C GLU A 147 13.38 7.49 5.74
N ALA A 148 14.11 7.16 4.67
CA ALA A 148 15.53 7.45 4.54
C ALA A 148 15.71 8.81 3.86
N VAL A 149 16.04 9.83 4.65
CA VAL A 149 16.29 11.18 4.14
C VAL A 149 17.77 11.36 3.92
N ARG A 150 18.17 11.85 2.74
CA ARG A 150 19.57 12.20 2.46
C ARG A 150 20.01 13.35 3.38
N ASP A 151 21.13 13.16 4.06
CA ASP A 151 21.72 14.12 4.99
C ASP A 151 23.22 14.27 4.68
N GLY A 152 23.58 15.32 3.95
CA GLY A 152 24.91 15.48 3.36
C GLY A 152 25.29 14.32 2.43
N ASP A 153 26.40 13.66 2.75
CA ASP A 153 26.90 12.46 2.05
C ASP A 153 26.29 11.15 2.57
N GLY A 154 25.44 11.20 3.61
CA GLY A 154 24.82 10.04 4.25
C GLY A 154 23.30 10.07 4.23
N TYR A 155 22.70 9.33 5.16
CA TYR A 155 21.26 9.20 5.34
C TYR A 155 20.92 9.36 6.82
N ARG A 156 19.69 9.82 7.09
CA ARG A 156 19.04 9.79 8.40
C ARG A 156 17.69 9.11 8.27
N LEU A 157 17.34 8.29 9.26
CA LEU A 157 16.04 7.63 9.33
C LEU A 157 15.07 8.44 10.18
N VAL A 158 13.90 8.75 9.62
CA VAL A 158 12.83 9.53 10.27
C VAL A 158 11.50 8.80 10.20
N TYR A 159 10.65 9.02 11.20
CA TYR A 159 9.24 8.63 11.13
C TYR A 159 8.45 9.72 10.42
N ARG A 160 7.69 9.33 9.39
CA ARG A 160 6.80 10.22 8.63
C ARG A 160 5.35 9.82 8.87
N ALA A 161 4.54 10.75 9.34
CA ALA A 161 3.10 10.62 9.35
C ALA A 161 2.57 10.94 7.95
N GLN A 162 1.63 10.13 7.46
CA GLN A 162 0.98 10.38 6.17
C GLN A 162 0.11 11.64 6.24
N LEU A 163 0.13 12.44 5.17
CA LEU A 163 -0.76 13.58 5.03
C LEU A 163 -2.21 13.10 4.78
N PRO A 164 -3.24 13.84 5.23
CA PRO A 164 -4.63 13.51 4.95
C PRO A 164 -4.93 13.25 3.47
N VAL A 165 -4.35 14.05 2.57
CA VAL A 165 -4.50 13.90 1.12
C VAL A 165 -4.03 12.55 0.58
N GLU A 166 -3.05 11.92 1.22
CA GLU A 166 -2.57 10.58 0.84
C GLU A 166 -3.65 9.53 1.10
N GLY A 167 -4.30 9.62 2.27
CA GLY A 167 -5.44 8.78 2.61
C GLY A 167 -6.63 9.01 1.68
N TRP A 168 -6.95 10.27 1.36
CA TRP A 168 -8.03 10.60 0.41
C TRP A 168 -7.75 10.04 -0.99
N ASN A 169 -6.53 10.18 -1.50
CA ASN A 169 -6.13 9.60 -2.77
C ASN A 169 -6.17 8.06 -2.75
N ALA A 170 -5.72 7.44 -1.66
CA ALA A 170 -5.79 5.99 -1.47
C ALA A 170 -7.24 5.48 -1.55
N GLN A 171 -8.21 6.21 -0.99
CA GLN A 171 -9.63 5.86 -1.07
C GLN A 171 -10.17 5.85 -2.52
N LEU A 172 -9.66 6.70 -3.42
CA LEU A 172 -10.02 6.63 -4.84
C LEU A 172 -9.45 5.37 -5.53
N SER A 173 -8.21 5.00 -5.18
CA SER A 173 -7.62 3.74 -5.65
C SER A 173 -8.39 2.52 -5.13
N LEU A 174 -8.83 2.55 -3.87
CA LEU A 174 -9.67 1.50 -3.28
C LEU A 174 -11.03 1.40 -3.96
N LEU A 175 -11.70 2.54 -4.18
CA LEU A 175 -12.95 2.64 -4.92
C LEU A 175 -12.83 2.02 -6.33
N CYS A 176 -11.78 2.40 -7.08
CA CYS A 176 -11.52 1.86 -8.41
C CYS A 176 -11.25 0.34 -8.38
N GLY A 177 -10.47 -0.15 -7.41
CA GLY A 177 -10.16 -1.56 -7.30
C GLY A 177 -11.34 -2.44 -6.87
N MET A 178 -12.25 -1.92 -6.03
CA MET A 178 -13.51 -2.60 -5.71
C MET A 178 -14.44 -2.65 -6.94
N ALA A 179 -14.61 -1.53 -7.64
CA ALA A 179 -15.39 -1.48 -8.88
C ALA A 179 -14.85 -2.45 -9.95
N ALA A 180 -13.52 -2.56 -10.07
CA ALA A 180 -12.88 -3.50 -10.96
C ALA A 180 -13.16 -4.96 -10.58
N ALA A 181 -13.11 -5.28 -9.29
CA ALA A 181 -13.44 -6.61 -8.80
C ALA A 181 -14.90 -6.98 -9.12
N ASP A 182 -15.84 -6.07 -8.89
CA ASP A 182 -17.26 -6.29 -9.21
C ASP A 182 -17.48 -6.56 -10.70
N LEU A 183 -16.80 -5.82 -11.59
CA LEU A 183 -16.85 -6.05 -13.04
C LEU A 183 -16.22 -7.40 -13.42
N MET A 184 -15.11 -7.80 -12.80
CA MET A 184 -14.49 -9.09 -13.05
C MET A 184 -15.34 -10.27 -12.56
N LEU A 185 -15.98 -10.12 -11.39
CA LEU A 185 -16.93 -11.11 -10.87
C LEU A 185 -18.14 -11.25 -11.79
N ALA A 186 -18.70 -10.15 -12.28
CA ALA A 186 -19.82 -10.17 -13.21
C ALA A 186 -19.45 -10.79 -14.58
N GLY A 187 -18.23 -10.54 -15.08
CA GLY A 187 -17.74 -11.09 -16.35
C GLY A 187 -17.19 -12.52 -16.26
N GLY A 188 -16.94 -13.03 -15.05
CA GLY A 188 -16.39 -14.36 -14.80
C GLY A 188 -14.89 -14.52 -15.09
N TRP A 189 -14.23 -13.51 -15.66
CA TRP A 189 -12.79 -13.48 -15.90
C TRP A 189 -12.14 -12.37 -15.07
N GLY A 190 -10.97 -12.63 -14.48
CA GLY A 190 -10.29 -11.62 -13.69
C GLY A 190 -9.13 -12.13 -12.87
N LEU A 191 -8.50 -11.20 -12.15
CA LEU A 191 -7.44 -11.47 -11.18
C LEU A 191 -7.74 -10.66 -9.92
N LEU A 192 -8.36 -11.27 -8.93
CA LEU A 192 -8.69 -10.61 -7.67
C LEU A 192 -7.48 -10.59 -6.74
N ARG A 193 -7.39 -9.56 -5.91
CA ARG A 193 -6.45 -9.46 -4.79
C ARG A 193 -7.21 -9.81 -3.52
N THR A 194 -6.87 -10.93 -2.91
CA THR A 194 -7.61 -11.49 -1.76
C THR A 194 -6.72 -11.50 -0.53
N LEU A 195 -7.34 -11.55 0.64
CA LEU A 195 -6.68 -11.65 1.94
C LEU A 195 -7.61 -12.41 2.87
N PRO A 196 -7.21 -13.59 3.40
CA PRO A 196 -8.04 -14.33 4.35
C PRO A 196 -8.26 -13.52 5.63
N PRO A 197 -9.35 -13.80 6.38
CA PRO A 197 -9.54 -13.22 7.71
C PRO A 197 -8.38 -13.61 8.63
N ALA A 198 -8.01 -12.68 9.52
CA ALA A 198 -7.04 -12.97 10.56
C ALA A 198 -7.56 -14.08 11.49
N ASP A 199 -6.67 -15.02 11.82
CA ASP A 199 -7.00 -16.10 12.74
C ASP A 199 -7.17 -15.60 14.19
N GLU A 200 -7.88 -16.39 15.00
CA GLU A 200 -8.20 -16.04 16.38
C GLU A 200 -6.94 -15.88 17.26
N GLU A 201 -5.87 -16.62 16.98
CA GLU A 201 -4.62 -16.56 17.74
C GLU A 201 -3.91 -15.22 17.49
N SER A 202 -3.79 -14.82 16.22
CA SER A 202 -3.22 -13.53 15.81
C SER A 202 -4.04 -12.35 16.38
N LEU A 203 -5.37 -12.44 16.36
CA LEU A 203 -6.24 -11.42 16.97
C LEU A 203 -6.10 -11.38 18.49
N ALA A 204 -6.04 -12.53 19.16
CA ALA A 204 -5.82 -12.61 20.60
C ALA A 204 -4.44 -12.06 20.99
N ALA A 205 -3.41 -12.29 20.16
CA ALA A 205 -2.10 -11.69 20.34
C ALA A 205 -2.18 -10.17 20.23
N LEU A 206 -2.81 -9.63 19.19
CA LEU A 206 -2.96 -8.18 19.03
C LEU A 206 -3.73 -7.54 20.21
N ARG A 207 -4.76 -8.21 20.75
CA ARG A 207 -5.47 -7.74 21.96
C ARG A 207 -4.55 -7.68 23.18
N ARG A 208 -3.66 -8.67 23.37
CA ARG A 208 -2.66 -8.63 24.45
C ARG A 208 -1.69 -7.46 24.25
N HIS A 209 -1.29 -7.19 23.00
CA HIS A 209 -0.47 -6.00 22.69
C HIS A 209 -1.20 -4.70 23.03
N ALA A 210 -2.48 -4.58 22.69
CA ALA A 210 -3.27 -3.39 23.03
C ALA A 210 -3.28 -3.12 24.53
N VAL A 211 -3.58 -4.15 25.35
CA VAL A 211 -3.60 -4.03 26.82
C VAL A 211 -2.25 -3.60 27.36
N ALA A 212 -1.16 -4.23 26.89
CA ALA A 212 0.18 -3.93 27.37
C ALA A 212 0.66 -2.53 26.96
N LEU A 213 0.27 -2.06 25.77
CA LEU A 213 0.61 -0.74 25.25
C LEU A 213 -0.38 0.35 25.72
N GLY A 214 -1.38 -0.01 26.53
CA GLY A 214 -2.39 0.94 27.01
C GLY A 214 -3.37 1.43 25.94
N VAL A 215 -3.45 0.77 24.79
CA VAL A 215 -4.41 1.10 23.73
C VAL A 215 -5.80 0.62 24.15
N PRO A 216 -6.80 1.52 24.26
CA PRO A 216 -8.15 1.13 24.64
C PRO A 216 -8.74 0.14 23.64
N TRP A 217 -9.20 -1.00 24.14
CA TRP A 217 -9.96 -1.97 23.35
C TRP A 217 -11.31 -2.22 24.04
N PRO A 218 -12.39 -1.51 23.64
CA PRO A 218 -13.70 -1.67 24.25
C PRO A 218 -14.24 -3.10 24.11
N ASP A 219 -14.97 -3.58 25.11
CA ASP A 219 -15.58 -4.91 25.06
C ASP A 219 -16.48 -5.07 23.83
N GLY A 220 -16.28 -6.15 23.08
CA GLY A 220 -17.01 -6.43 21.85
C GLY A 220 -16.56 -5.62 20.62
N ALA A 221 -15.61 -4.69 20.76
CA ALA A 221 -15.09 -3.95 19.61
C ALA A 221 -14.33 -4.87 18.63
N ARG A 222 -14.61 -4.69 17.34
CA ARG A 222 -13.82 -5.28 16.25
C ARG A 222 -12.47 -4.59 16.17
N TYR A 223 -11.43 -5.31 15.75
CA TYR A 223 -10.08 -4.73 15.61
C TYR A 223 -10.06 -3.52 14.65
N ALA A 224 -10.89 -3.55 13.60
CA ALA A 224 -11.07 -2.43 12.68
C ALA A 224 -11.49 -1.15 13.40
N GLN A 225 -12.45 -1.24 14.33
CA GLN A 225 -12.93 -0.08 15.10
C GLN A 225 -11.82 0.48 15.97
N VAL A 226 -11.04 -0.39 16.62
CA VAL A 226 -9.90 0.02 17.43
C VAL A 226 -8.87 0.76 16.60
N ILE A 227 -8.48 0.24 15.43
CA ILE A 227 -7.49 0.88 14.55
C ILE A 227 -7.91 2.29 14.12
N HIS A 228 -9.20 2.50 13.84
CA HIS A 228 -9.71 3.81 13.40
C HIS A 228 -9.57 4.92 14.45
N ASP A 229 -9.48 4.55 15.73
CA ASP A 229 -9.40 5.49 16.86
C ASP A 229 -7.96 5.64 17.39
N VAL A 230 -6.98 4.97 16.78
CA VAL A 230 -5.58 5.00 17.20
C VAL A 230 -4.86 6.20 16.58
N ASP A 231 -4.27 7.04 17.43
CA ASP A 231 -3.43 8.17 17.02
C ASP A 231 -1.99 7.68 16.72
N PRO A 232 -1.53 7.68 15.46
CA PRO A 232 -0.19 7.20 15.11
C PRO A 232 0.94 8.10 15.61
N SER A 233 0.64 9.29 16.14
CA SER A 233 1.65 10.19 16.71
C SER A 233 2.07 9.80 18.15
N ASP A 234 1.27 8.99 18.84
CA ASP A 234 1.64 8.40 20.12
C ASP A 234 2.54 7.16 19.87
N PRO A 235 3.77 7.11 20.44
CA PRO A 235 4.67 5.96 20.27
C PRO A 235 4.07 4.60 20.65
N ALA A 236 3.25 4.52 21.70
CA ALA A 236 2.65 3.25 22.12
C ALA A 236 1.56 2.79 21.12
N ALA A 237 0.78 3.73 20.62
CA ALA A 237 -0.18 3.53 19.55
C ALA A 237 0.50 3.14 18.21
N ALA A 238 1.59 3.81 17.83
CA ALA A 238 2.38 3.45 16.65
C ALA A 238 2.93 2.01 16.73
N ALA A 239 3.44 1.61 17.89
CA ALA A 239 3.87 0.25 18.16
C ALA A 239 2.73 -0.76 17.98
N PHE A 240 1.53 -0.43 18.47
CA PHE A 240 0.34 -1.24 18.27
C PHE A 240 -0.03 -1.38 16.78
N LEU A 241 0.02 -0.28 16.01
CA LEU A 241 -0.25 -0.29 14.56
C LEU A 241 0.76 -1.16 13.80
N ILE A 242 2.04 -1.12 14.17
CA ILE A 242 3.07 -2.01 13.62
C ILE A 242 2.71 -3.48 13.86
N GLN A 243 2.25 -3.83 15.07
CA GLN A 243 1.79 -5.20 15.34
C GLN A 243 0.55 -5.59 14.53
N ALA A 244 -0.37 -4.64 14.32
CA ALA A 244 -1.59 -4.87 13.55
C ALA A 244 -1.31 -5.27 12.08
N THR A 245 -0.17 -4.85 11.50
CA THR A 245 0.25 -5.29 10.15
C THR A 245 0.34 -6.81 10.00
N ARG A 246 0.58 -7.54 11.09
CA ARG A 246 0.66 -9.02 11.09
C ARG A 246 -0.67 -9.68 10.74
N LEU A 247 -1.78 -8.98 10.95
CA LEU A 247 -3.11 -9.47 10.59
C LEU A 247 -3.32 -9.51 9.07
N PHE A 248 -2.47 -8.86 8.28
CA PHE A 248 -2.60 -8.77 6.83
C PHE A 248 -1.74 -9.81 6.08
N ARG A 249 -1.36 -10.89 6.76
CA ARG A 249 -0.60 -11.99 6.17
C ARG A 249 -1.50 -12.89 5.31
N GLY A 250 -0.91 -13.47 4.26
CA GLY A 250 -1.60 -14.41 3.37
C GLY A 250 -2.32 -13.76 2.20
N ALA A 251 -2.13 -12.46 1.96
CA ALA A 251 -2.72 -11.81 0.80
C ALA A 251 -2.13 -12.37 -0.51
N ASP A 252 -3.00 -12.76 -1.45
CA ASP A 252 -2.60 -13.40 -2.72
C ASP A 252 -3.39 -12.85 -3.91
N HIS A 253 -3.12 -13.36 -5.12
CA HIS A 253 -3.93 -13.12 -6.30
C HIS A 253 -4.66 -14.40 -6.71
N VAL A 254 -5.97 -14.28 -6.94
CA VAL A 254 -6.83 -15.41 -7.29
C VAL A 254 -7.41 -15.17 -8.69
N PRO A 255 -7.13 -16.06 -9.66
CA PRO A 255 -7.70 -15.95 -10.99
C PRO A 255 -9.17 -16.36 -10.99
N LEU A 256 -10.01 -15.60 -11.69
CA LEU A 256 -11.39 -15.93 -11.97
C LEU A 256 -11.53 -16.50 -13.37
N ARG A 257 -12.34 -17.55 -13.48
CA ARG A 257 -12.67 -18.20 -14.76
C ARG A 257 -14.15 -18.56 -14.81
N PRO A 258 -14.77 -18.49 -16.00
CA PRO A 258 -16.09 -19.06 -16.19
C PRO A 258 -16.09 -20.54 -15.81
N GLY A 259 -16.97 -20.92 -14.89
CA GLY A 259 -17.13 -22.30 -14.43
C GLY A 259 -16.12 -22.79 -13.39
N SER A 260 -15.16 -21.98 -12.94
CA SER A 260 -14.35 -22.34 -11.77
C SER A 260 -15.15 -22.11 -10.49
N ALA A 261 -15.30 -23.14 -9.67
CA ALA A 261 -15.90 -23.02 -8.33
C ALA A 261 -14.84 -22.47 -7.36
N THR A 262 -14.70 -21.14 -7.33
CA THR A 262 -13.96 -20.48 -6.25
C THR A 262 -14.96 -20.10 -5.15
N PRO A 263 -14.79 -20.59 -3.91
CA PRO A 263 -15.68 -20.24 -2.81
C PRO A 263 -15.76 -18.72 -2.59
N ASP A 264 -16.97 -18.19 -2.35
CA ASP A 264 -17.21 -16.75 -2.21
C ASP A 264 -16.38 -16.10 -1.08
N ASP A 265 -16.09 -16.84 -0.01
CA ASP A 265 -15.27 -16.39 1.12
C ASP A 265 -13.79 -16.19 0.77
N VAL A 266 -13.31 -16.83 -0.29
CA VAL A 266 -11.94 -16.67 -0.81
C VAL A 266 -11.82 -15.42 -1.70
N LEU A 267 -12.93 -14.86 -2.18
CA LEU A 267 -12.96 -13.74 -3.13
C LEU A 267 -12.88 -12.36 -2.46
N VAL A 268 -12.80 -12.32 -1.13
CA VAL A 268 -12.78 -11.10 -0.34
C VAL A 268 -11.37 -10.76 0.12
N HIS A 269 -11.09 -9.47 0.26
CA HIS A 269 -9.91 -8.97 0.94
C HIS A 269 -10.28 -8.53 2.36
N ALA A 270 -9.94 -9.31 3.39
CA ALA A 270 -10.42 -9.11 4.76
C ALA A 270 -10.13 -7.71 5.34
N ALA A 271 -8.98 -7.10 5.00
CA ALA A 271 -8.66 -5.74 5.45
C ALA A 271 -9.48 -4.66 4.71
N ILE A 272 -9.90 -4.91 3.46
CA ILE A 272 -10.74 -3.96 2.71
C ILE A 272 -12.23 -4.21 3.03
N ALA A 273 -12.55 -5.43 3.49
CA ALA A 273 -13.91 -5.93 3.73
C ALA A 273 -14.80 -5.89 2.47
N ALA A 274 -14.20 -6.15 1.30
CA ALA A 274 -14.89 -6.23 0.01
C ALA A 274 -14.09 -7.09 -0.99
N PRO A 275 -14.71 -7.57 -2.08
CA PRO A 275 -13.97 -7.97 -3.27
C PRO A 275 -13.07 -6.84 -3.75
N TYR A 276 -11.84 -7.18 -4.16
CA TYR A 276 -10.86 -6.17 -4.53
C TYR A 276 -9.93 -6.68 -5.63
N ALA A 277 -9.48 -5.75 -6.47
CA ALA A 277 -8.51 -6.04 -7.50
C ALA A 277 -7.52 -4.88 -7.69
N HIS A 278 -6.32 -5.26 -8.12
CA HIS A 278 -5.25 -4.36 -8.48
C HIS A 278 -5.38 -3.96 -9.95
N VAL A 279 -5.75 -2.70 -10.21
CA VAL A 279 -5.90 -2.15 -11.59
C VAL A 279 -5.39 -0.71 -11.74
N THR A 280 -4.69 -0.19 -10.73
CA THR A 280 -4.38 1.25 -10.63
C THR A 280 -2.88 1.55 -10.69
N ALA A 281 -2.02 0.54 -10.86
CA ALA A 281 -0.57 0.69 -10.86
C ALA A 281 0.16 -0.15 -11.95
N PRO A 282 -0.29 -0.15 -13.22
CA PRO A 282 0.23 -1.06 -14.24
C PRO A 282 1.68 -0.80 -14.67
N LEU A 283 2.24 0.39 -14.44
CA LEU A 283 3.64 0.68 -14.76
C LEU A 283 4.61 -0.03 -13.81
N ARG A 284 4.16 -0.38 -12.60
CA ARG A 284 4.98 -0.97 -11.52
C ARG A 284 4.49 -2.31 -10.98
N ARG A 285 3.34 -2.81 -11.41
CA ARG A 285 2.80 -4.12 -11.01
C ARG A 285 2.22 -4.85 -12.22
N LEU A 286 2.72 -6.05 -12.47
CA LEU A 286 2.40 -6.86 -13.65
C LEU A 286 0.90 -7.20 -13.75
N GLY A 287 0.29 -7.56 -12.62
CA GLY A 287 -1.09 -8.08 -12.58
C GLY A 287 -2.14 -7.11 -13.13
N ASP A 288 -1.94 -5.81 -12.90
CA ASP A 288 -2.89 -4.76 -13.30
C ASP A 288 -3.14 -4.78 -14.80
N ARG A 289 -2.10 -5.00 -15.62
CA ARG A 289 -2.24 -5.07 -17.07
C ARG A 289 -3.26 -6.13 -17.50
N PHE A 290 -3.26 -7.28 -16.84
CA PHE A 290 -4.16 -8.40 -17.17
C PHE A 290 -5.55 -8.19 -16.59
N ALA A 291 -5.63 -7.73 -15.33
CA ALA A 291 -6.89 -7.41 -14.68
C ALA A 291 -7.67 -6.31 -15.43
N THR A 292 -6.97 -5.30 -15.95
CA THR A 292 -7.55 -4.23 -16.76
C THR A 292 -8.15 -4.74 -18.07
N GLU A 293 -7.53 -5.71 -18.76
CA GLU A 293 -8.16 -6.30 -19.95
C GLU A 293 -9.43 -7.08 -19.61
N CYS A 294 -9.47 -7.76 -18.46
CA CYS A 294 -10.68 -8.45 -18.01
C CYS A 294 -11.82 -7.47 -17.76
N VAL A 295 -11.54 -6.35 -17.09
CA VAL A 295 -12.51 -5.26 -16.87
C VAL A 295 -13.04 -4.71 -18.18
N LEU A 296 -12.16 -4.36 -19.13
CA LEU A 296 -12.55 -3.77 -20.41
C LEU A 296 -13.41 -4.75 -21.22
N ALA A 297 -13.05 -6.03 -21.23
CA ALA A 297 -13.82 -7.06 -21.90
C ALA A 297 -15.24 -7.20 -21.32
N THR A 298 -15.39 -7.23 -20.00
CA THR A 298 -16.72 -7.25 -19.35
C THR A 298 -17.58 -6.08 -19.81
N VAL A 299 -17.03 -4.85 -19.79
CA VAL A 299 -17.79 -3.64 -20.12
C VAL A 299 -18.21 -3.60 -21.59
N HIS A 300 -17.46 -4.26 -22.47
CA HIS A 300 -17.81 -4.43 -23.87
C HIS A 300 -18.67 -5.67 -24.16
N GLY A 301 -19.01 -6.47 -23.14
CA GLY A 301 -19.77 -7.72 -23.31
C GLY A 301 -19.00 -8.77 -24.12
N GLN A 302 -17.68 -8.83 -23.94
CA GLN A 302 -16.76 -9.70 -24.67
C GLN A 302 -15.93 -10.55 -23.70
N ASP A 303 -15.38 -11.64 -24.22
CA ASP A 303 -14.31 -12.36 -23.53
C ASP A 303 -13.01 -11.53 -23.56
N PRO A 304 -12.17 -11.60 -22.50
CA PRO A 304 -10.85 -10.99 -22.55
C PRO A 304 -9.99 -11.59 -23.67
N PRO A 305 -9.02 -10.83 -24.21
CA PRO A 305 -8.07 -11.35 -25.20
C PRO A 305 -7.42 -12.67 -24.75
N ALA A 306 -7.17 -13.58 -25.69
CA ALA A 306 -6.61 -14.91 -25.40
C ALA A 306 -5.35 -14.83 -24.54
N TRP A 307 -4.40 -13.95 -24.89
CA TRP A 307 -3.16 -13.75 -24.14
C TRP A 307 -3.38 -13.34 -22.67
N ALA A 308 -4.47 -12.64 -22.37
CA ALA A 308 -4.80 -12.23 -21.01
C ALA A 308 -5.40 -13.41 -20.23
N ARG A 309 -6.33 -14.15 -20.84
CA ARG A 309 -6.97 -15.34 -20.25
C ARG A 309 -5.97 -16.46 -19.98
N ASP A 310 -5.12 -16.76 -20.94
CA ASP A 310 -4.13 -17.84 -20.88
C ASP A 310 -3.10 -17.58 -19.76
N ALA A 311 -2.79 -16.32 -19.49
CA ALA A 311 -1.84 -15.93 -18.44
C ALA A 311 -2.43 -15.98 -17.01
N LEU A 312 -3.75 -16.05 -16.83
CA LEU A 312 -4.36 -15.95 -15.50
C LEU A 312 -3.86 -17.01 -14.50
N ASP A 313 -3.55 -18.23 -14.96
CA ASP A 313 -3.05 -19.31 -14.09
C ASP A 313 -1.62 -19.07 -13.59
N GLU A 314 -0.77 -18.46 -14.40
CA GLU A 314 0.64 -18.28 -14.07
C GLU A 314 0.87 -17.02 -13.22
N LEU A 315 0.01 -16.00 -13.37
CA LEU A 315 0.15 -14.71 -12.69
C LEU A 315 0.28 -14.81 -11.16
N PRO A 316 -0.52 -15.60 -10.42
CA PRO A 316 -0.35 -15.74 -8.98
C PRO A 316 1.05 -16.18 -8.57
N ALA A 317 1.63 -17.16 -9.28
CA ALA A 317 2.97 -17.65 -8.98
C ALA A 317 4.05 -16.59 -9.26
N LEU A 318 3.93 -15.87 -10.39
CA LEU A 318 4.85 -14.77 -10.75
C LEU A 318 4.78 -13.61 -9.76
N LEU A 319 3.57 -13.22 -9.35
CA LEU A 319 3.34 -12.15 -8.39
C LEU A 319 3.84 -12.52 -7.00
N ARG A 320 3.60 -13.75 -6.52
CA ARG A 320 4.17 -14.22 -5.25
C ARG A 320 5.70 -14.19 -5.26
N ALA A 321 6.33 -14.72 -6.31
CA ALA A 321 7.79 -14.75 -6.41
C ALA A 321 8.41 -13.35 -6.47
N SER A 322 7.78 -12.42 -7.21
CA SER A 322 8.26 -11.04 -7.34
C SER A 322 8.02 -10.22 -6.06
N MET A 323 6.88 -10.36 -5.39
CA MET A 323 6.62 -9.74 -4.08
C MET A 323 7.56 -10.26 -2.99
N ALA A 324 7.89 -11.56 -3.00
CA ALA A 324 8.88 -12.11 -2.07
C ALA A 324 10.26 -11.46 -2.26
N ARG A 325 10.69 -11.30 -3.51
CA ARG A 325 11.95 -10.62 -3.86
C ARG A 325 11.94 -9.14 -3.45
N ALA A 326 10.81 -8.44 -3.63
CA ALA A 326 10.65 -7.07 -3.15
C ALA A 326 10.80 -6.98 -1.63
N GLY A 327 10.09 -7.83 -0.88
CA GLY A 327 10.21 -7.86 0.58
C GLY A 327 11.58 -8.30 1.10
N GLU A 328 12.35 -9.09 0.34
CA GLU A 328 13.76 -9.37 0.62
C GLU A 328 14.65 -8.14 0.46
N LEU A 329 14.45 -7.36 -0.62
CA LEU A 329 15.16 -6.11 -0.83
C LEU A 329 14.80 -5.08 0.24
N ASP A 330 13.52 -4.89 0.53
CA ASP A 330 13.06 -3.91 1.52
C ASP A 330 13.70 -4.16 2.89
N ARG A 331 13.70 -5.42 3.35
CA ARG A 331 14.40 -5.81 4.59
C ARG A 331 15.90 -5.55 4.52
N ALA A 332 16.55 -5.96 3.42
CA ALA A 332 17.99 -5.74 3.24
C ALA A 332 18.38 -4.25 3.23
N VAL A 333 17.52 -3.39 2.68
CA VAL A 333 17.68 -1.93 2.66
C VAL A 333 17.53 -1.37 4.06
N VAL A 334 16.47 -1.74 4.78
CA VAL A 334 16.23 -1.29 6.15
C VAL A 334 17.41 -1.71 7.05
N ASP A 335 17.78 -2.99 7.04
CA ASP A 335 18.90 -3.50 7.85
C ASP A 335 20.22 -2.76 7.54
N HIS A 336 20.48 -2.46 6.26
CA HIS A 336 21.66 -1.71 5.84
C HIS A 336 21.64 -0.26 6.34
N LEU A 337 20.51 0.43 6.17
CA LEU A 337 20.39 1.83 6.58
C LEU A 337 20.42 1.99 8.10
N GLU A 338 19.77 1.10 8.85
CA GLU A 338 19.80 1.14 10.32
C GLU A 338 21.24 0.94 10.84
N ALA A 339 21.96 -0.04 10.30
CA ALA A 339 23.37 -0.25 10.62
C ALA A 339 24.25 0.93 10.18
N LEU A 340 24.01 1.51 9.00
CA LEU A 340 24.74 2.69 8.51
C LEU A 340 24.57 3.88 9.43
N VAL A 341 23.33 4.22 9.78
CA VAL A 341 23.00 5.36 10.65
C VAL A 341 23.57 5.17 12.04
N LEU A 342 23.55 3.95 12.59
CA LEU A 342 24.03 3.69 13.95
C LEU A 342 25.53 3.38 14.04
N SER A 343 26.23 3.19 12.91
CA SER A 343 27.68 2.89 12.90
C SER A 343 28.56 3.96 13.56
N SER A 344 28.17 5.24 13.46
CA SER A 344 28.88 6.34 14.13
C SER A 344 28.47 6.56 15.59
N HIS A 345 27.51 5.78 16.09
CA HIS A 345 26.91 5.95 17.42
C HIS A 345 27.21 4.77 18.36
N VAL A 346 28.23 3.95 18.04
CA VAL A 346 28.64 2.82 18.88
C VAL A 346 29.08 3.32 20.26
N GLY A 347 28.48 2.74 21.31
CA GLY A 347 28.64 3.12 22.72
C GLY A 347 27.66 4.21 23.20
N GLU A 348 26.93 4.86 22.30
CA GLU A 348 25.89 5.82 22.65
C GLU A 348 24.59 5.12 23.04
N ARG A 349 23.72 5.87 23.74
CA ARG A 349 22.45 5.38 24.27
C ARG A 349 21.28 6.18 23.72
N PHE A 350 20.21 5.46 23.44
CA PHE A 350 19.00 5.99 22.85
C PHE A 350 17.80 5.58 23.69
N PRO A 351 16.86 6.52 23.96
CA PRO A 351 15.59 6.17 24.54
C PRO A 351 14.78 5.36 23.52
N ALA A 352 14.20 4.26 23.99
CA ALA A 352 13.44 3.33 23.17
C ALA A 352 12.21 2.83 23.91
N VAL A 353 11.26 2.28 23.16
CA VAL A 353 10.07 1.62 23.68
C VAL A 353 10.08 0.16 23.25
N VAL A 354 9.77 -0.75 24.16
CA VAL A 354 9.58 -2.17 23.82
C VAL A 354 8.26 -2.33 23.05
N VAL A 355 8.32 -2.79 21.80
CA VAL A 355 7.18 -2.88 20.87
C VAL A 355 6.75 -4.32 20.55
N ASP A 356 7.59 -5.31 20.86
CA ASP A 356 7.26 -6.73 20.76
C ASP A 356 8.09 -7.57 21.73
N GLN A 357 7.61 -8.76 22.06
CA GLN A 357 8.37 -9.76 22.82
C GLN A 357 8.50 -11.04 22.00
N ARG A 358 9.74 -11.52 21.86
CA ARG A 358 10.09 -12.81 21.26
C ARG A 358 10.66 -13.73 22.33
N ARG A 359 10.88 -14.99 21.97
CA ARG A 359 11.58 -15.93 22.85
C ARG A 359 13.03 -15.46 23.03
N ASP A 360 13.42 -15.21 24.28
CA ASP A 360 14.77 -14.77 24.69
C ASP A 360 15.23 -13.39 24.14
N ALA A 361 14.33 -12.60 23.56
CA ALA A 361 14.62 -11.28 23.00
C ALA A 361 13.38 -10.37 22.93
N ALA A 362 13.57 -9.06 23.01
CA ALA A 362 12.51 -8.07 22.81
C ALA A 362 12.77 -7.28 21.51
N VAL A 363 11.72 -6.76 20.88
CA VAL A 363 11.85 -5.78 19.80
C VAL A 363 11.63 -4.40 20.40
N VAL A 364 12.56 -3.49 20.14
CA VAL A 364 12.52 -2.11 20.60
C VAL A 364 12.45 -1.16 19.42
N GLN A 365 11.73 -0.06 19.60
CA GLN A 365 11.69 1.06 18.68
C GLN A 365 12.42 2.25 19.32
N LEU A 366 13.47 2.74 18.67
CA LEU A 366 14.17 3.95 19.13
C LEU A 366 13.27 5.18 18.88
N ARG A 367 13.29 6.16 19.78
CA ARG A 367 12.56 7.42 19.57
C ARG A 367 13.16 8.23 18.42
N ALA A 368 14.48 8.26 18.34
CA ALA A 368 15.27 8.81 17.23
C ALA A 368 16.67 8.17 17.27
N PRO A 369 17.26 7.76 16.13
CA PRO A 369 16.68 7.71 14.78
C PRO A 369 15.52 6.71 14.66
N ALA A 370 14.77 6.75 13.55
CA ALA A 370 13.68 5.79 13.31
C ALA A 370 14.24 4.40 13.03
N VAL A 371 14.42 3.59 14.08
CA VAL A 371 15.04 2.26 14.03
C VAL A 371 14.19 1.29 14.84
N VAL A 372 13.92 0.11 14.28
CA VAL A 372 13.22 -0.99 14.97
C VAL A 372 14.12 -2.22 15.00
N ALA A 373 14.65 -2.54 16.17
CA ALA A 373 15.69 -3.55 16.33
C ALA A 373 15.38 -4.55 17.44
N THR A 374 16.09 -5.68 17.43
CA THR A 374 15.95 -6.71 18.46
C THR A 374 17.04 -6.55 19.52
N VAL A 375 16.66 -6.65 20.80
CA VAL A 375 17.55 -6.64 21.96
C VAL A 375 17.45 -7.95 22.75
N PRO A 376 18.55 -8.45 23.36
CA PRO A 376 18.49 -9.65 24.17
C PRO A 376 17.63 -9.49 25.44
N GLY A 377 17.02 -10.60 25.86
CA GLY A 377 16.28 -10.72 27.11
C GLY A 377 14.78 -10.42 27.01
N GLU A 378 14.10 -10.58 28.14
CA GLU A 378 12.68 -10.27 28.28
C GLU A 378 12.50 -8.90 28.92
N HIS A 379 11.73 -8.04 28.26
CA HIS A 379 11.45 -6.68 28.71
C HIS A 379 9.94 -6.45 28.63
N PRO A 380 9.31 -5.79 29.62
CA PRO A 380 7.86 -5.57 29.57
C PRO A 380 7.47 -4.78 28.32
N LEU A 381 6.46 -5.26 27.60
CA LEU A 381 5.92 -4.57 26.43
C LEU A 381 5.39 -3.19 26.82
N GLY A 382 5.71 -2.16 26.02
CA GLY A 382 5.41 -0.76 26.32
C GLY A 382 6.37 -0.09 27.30
N ALA A 383 7.33 -0.82 27.88
CA ALA A 383 8.32 -0.20 28.76
C ALA A 383 9.23 0.76 27.99
N GLU A 384 9.48 1.92 28.60
CA GLU A 384 10.55 2.81 28.19
C GLU A 384 11.88 2.29 28.71
N VAL A 385 12.85 2.13 27.81
CA VAL A 385 14.16 1.57 28.09
C VAL A 385 15.25 2.42 27.45
N GLU A 386 16.44 2.41 28.04
CA GLU A 386 17.63 2.98 27.43
C GLU A 386 18.39 1.87 26.69
N VAL A 387 18.65 2.08 25.40
CA VAL A 387 19.29 1.09 24.53
C VAL A 387 20.64 1.62 24.07
N GLU A 388 21.69 0.85 24.34
CA GLU A 388 23.06 1.15 23.89
C GLU A 388 23.35 0.47 22.57
N VAL A 389 23.99 1.18 21.64
CA VAL A 389 24.52 0.60 20.40
C VAL A 389 25.81 -0.12 20.73
N VAL A 390 25.78 -1.45 20.77
CA VAL A 390 26.95 -2.28 21.09
C VAL A 390 27.83 -2.46 19.85
N TRP A 391 27.20 -2.68 18.71
CA TRP A 391 27.87 -2.91 17.44
C TRP A 391 26.96 -2.53 16.26
N ALA A 392 27.53 -1.99 15.20
CA ALA A 392 26.82 -1.71 13.96
C ALA A 392 27.79 -1.83 12.77
N ASP A 393 27.51 -2.76 11.85
CA ASP A 393 28.30 -3.01 10.65
C ASP A 393 27.40 -2.88 9.40
N PRO A 394 27.54 -1.79 8.63
CA PRO A 394 26.73 -1.56 7.43
C PRO A 394 27.01 -2.57 6.31
N VAL A 395 28.23 -3.11 6.22
CA VAL A 395 28.62 -4.08 5.18
C VAL A 395 28.01 -5.44 5.48
N ALA A 396 28.08 -5.87 6.74
CA ALA A 396 27.43 -7.10 7.19
C ALA A 396 25.90 -6.95 7.30
N ARG A 397 25.39 -5.70 7.36
CA ARG A 397 23.98 -5.36 7.66
C ARG A 397 23.56 -5.93 9.01
N THR A 398 24.43 -5.77 10.00
CA THR A 398 24.20 -6.26 11.36
C THR A 398 24.22 -5.13 12.36
N LEU A 399 23.33 -5.23 13.33
CA LEU A 399 23.16 -4.28 14.42
C LEU A 399 23.01 -5.08 15.71
N GLU A 400 23.80 -4.75 16.73
CA GLU A 400 23.68 -5.29 18.07
C GLU A 400 23.36 -4.17 19.05
N LEU A 401 22.20 -4.30 19.70
CA LEU A 401 21.72 -3.37 20.69
C LEU A 401 21.54 -4.07 22.03
N ALA A 402 21.78 -3.35 23.13
CA ALA A 402 21.57 -3.87 24.48
C ALA A 402 20.81 -2.88 25.36
N VAL A 403 19.81 -3.37 26.08
CA VAL A 403 19.12 -2.57 27.10
C VAL A 403 20.08 -2.34 28.28
N ARG A 404 20.21 -1.10 28.70
CA ARG A 404 20.95 -0.70 29.91
C ARG A 404 19.96 -0.22 30.96
N SER A 405 19.98 -0.84 32.13
CA SER A 405 19.18 -0.35 33.27
C SER A 405 19.60 1.08 33.62
N SER A 406 18.62 1.98 33.78
CA SER A 406 18.87 3.27 34.42
C SER A 406 19.41 3.01 35.83
N ARG A 407 20.55 3.61 36.15
CA ARG A 407 21.06 3.63 37.53
C ARG A 407 20.35 4.68 38.36
#